data_AF-A0A2N5DRR2-F1
#
_entry.id   AF-A0A2N5DRR2-F1
#
_cell.length_a   1.000
_cell.length_b   1.000
_cell.length_c   1.000
_cell.angle_alpha   90.00
_cell.angle_beta   90.00
_cell.angle_gamma   90.00
#
_symmetry.space_group_name_H-M   'P 1'
#
loop_
_entity.id
_entity.type
_entity.pdbx_description
1 polymer ?
#
loop_
_entity_poly.entity_id
_entity_poly.type
_entity_poly.pdbx_seq_one_letter_code
_entity_poly.pdbx_strand_id
1 'polypeptide(L)'
;MADGADIHLDPERAERLRVAAQAAGVTPEVFAINAIDQAIDDDWAEALQSLEEYERTGVSYPAEEVLAEFRANIEARLAARK
;
A
#
# COMPACT_ATOMS: atom_id res chain seq x y z
N MET A 1 15.33 -19.68 -20.53
CA MET A 1 15.07 -20.32 -19.23
C MET A 1 14.69 -19.19 -18.31
N ALA A 2 13.54 -19.23 -17.65
CA ALA A 2 13.23 -18.20 -16.64
C ALA A 2 14.13 -18.48 -15.43
N ASP A 3 14.97 -17.52 -15.05
CA ASP A 3 15.78 -17.60 -13.83
C ASP A 3 14.84 -17.47 -12.63
N GLY A 4 14.24 -18.60 -12.21
CA GLY A 4 13.40 -18.66 -11.03
C GLY A 4 14.22 -18.51 -9.75
N ALA A 5 13.71 -17.77 -8.78
CA ALA A 5 14.28 -17.67 -7.45
C ALA A 5 13.53 -18.62 -6.48
N ASP A 6 14.27 -19.47 -5.77
CA ASP A 6 13.71 -20.32 -4.71
C ASP A 6 13.74 -19.57 -3.37
N ILE A 7 12.56 -19.31 -2.81
CA ILE A 7 12.42 -18.59 -1.53
C ILE A 7 12.15 -19.60 -0.40
N HIS A 8 13.09 -19.70 0.53
CA HIS A 8 12.91 -20.47 1.76
C HIS A 8 12.38 -19.59 2.90
N LEU A 9 11.22 -19.97 3.44
CA LEU A 9 10.63 -19.32 4.60
C LEU A 9 10.98 -20.08 5.88
N ASP A 10 11.22 -19.34 6.96
CA ASP A 10 11.26 -19.94 8.29
C ASP A 10 9.86 -20.47 8.69
N PRO A 11 9.77 -21.36 9.70
CA PRO A 11 8.50 -21.99 10.08
C PRO A 11 7.43 -20.98 10.52
N GLU A 12 7.81 -19.87 11.15
CA GLU A 12 6.87 -18.86 11.61
C GLU A 12 6.26 -18.12 10.41
N ARG A 13 7.08 -17.69 9.46
CA ARG A 13 6.63 -17.03 8.23
C ARG A 13 5.79 -17.95 7.36
N ALA A 14 6.17 -19.23 7.26
CA ALA A 14 5.39 -20.22 6.52
C ALA A 14 3.99 -20.39 7.12
N GLU A 15 3.87 -20.42 8.45
CA GLU A 15 2.56 -20.53 9.11
C GLU A 15 1.74 -19.26 8.93
N ARG A 16 2.36 -18.07 9.04
CA ARG A 16 1.68 -16.79 8.78
C ARG A 16 1.16 -16.71 7.34
N LEU A 17 1.94 -17.14 6.36
CA LEU A 17 1.52 -17.23 4.96
C LEU A 17 0.32 -18.17 4.81
N ARG A 18 0.38 -19.35 5.43
CA ARG A 18 -0.71 -20.34 5.38
C ARG A 18 -2.01 -19.77 5.95
N VAL A 19 -1.95 -19.09 7.09
CA VAL A 19 -3.13 -18.46 7.73
C VAL A 19 -3.70 -17.35 6.85
N ALA A 20 -2.85 -16.49 6.28
CA ALA A 20 -3.29 -15.41 5.40
C ALA A 20 -3.94 -15.95 4.11
N ALA A 21 -3.34 -16.96 3.49
CA ALA A 21 -3.90 -17.62 2.32
C ALA A 21 -5.26 -18.29 2.61
N GLN A 22 -5.37 -18.96 3.77
CA GLN A 22 -6.63 -19.55 4.22
C GLN A 22 -7.72 -18.48 4.43
N ALA A 23 -7.38 -17.34 5.03
CA ALA A 23 -8.32 -16.22 5.21
C ALA A 23 -8.77 -15.62 3.86
N ALA A 24 -7.89 -15.62 2.87
CA ALA A 24 -8.18 -15.17 1.51
C ALA A 24 -8.84 -16.25 0.63
N GLY A 25 -9.00 -17.49 1.11
CA GLY A 25 -9.62 -18.58 0.37
C GLY A 25 -8.78 -19.11 -0.82
N VAL A 26 -7.47 -18.91 -0.79
CA VAL A 26 -6.54 -19.31 -1.85
C VAL A 26 -5.44 -20.23 -1.30
N THR A 27 -4.63 -20.84 -2.17
CA THR A 27 -3.46 -21.60 -1.72
C THR A 27 -2.33 -20.66 -1.27
N PRO A 28 -1.41 -21.12 -0.40
CA PRO A 28 -0.25 -20.34 0.02
C PRO A 28 0.59 -19.81 -1.15
N GLU A 29 0.75 -20.60 -2.22
CA GLU A 29 1.54 -20.23 -3.40
C GLU A 29 0.88 -19.06 -4.16
N VAL A 30 -0.44 -19.14 -4.39
CA VAL A 30 -1.18 -18.06 -5.07
C VAL A 30 -1.16 -16.79 -4.25
N PHE A 31 -1.33 -16.90 -2.92
CA PHE A 31 -1.24 -15.75 -2.04
C PHE A 31 0.15 -15.11 -2.08
N ALA A 32 1.21 -15.92 -2.06
CA ALA A 32 2.59 -15.45 -2.09
C ALA A 32 2.91 -14.73 -3.40
N ILE A 33 2.51 -15.29 -4.56
CA ILE A 33 2.71 -14.66 -5.87
C ILE A 33 2.00 -13.32 -5.93
N ASN A 34 0.72 -13.26 -5.55
CA ASN A 34 -0.03 -11.99 -5.58
C ASN A 34 0.60 -10.93 -4.66
N ALA A 35 1.10 -11.33 -3.49
CA ALA A 35 1.78 -10.41 -2.59
C ALA A 35 3.12 -9.91 -3.16
N ILE A 36 3.85 -10.76 -3.88
CA ILE A 36 5.09 -10.39 -4.57
C ILE A 36 4.78 -9.44 -5.73
N ASP A 37 3.80 -9.77 -6.57
CA ASP A 37 3.37 -8.93 -7.69
C ASP A 37 2.94 -7.56 -7.19
N GLN A 38 2.13 -7.51 -6.12
CA GLN A 38 1.75 -6.24 -5.50
C GLN A 38 2.98 -5.47 -4.97
N ALA A 39 3.92 -6.14 -4.31
CA ALA A 39 5.13 -5.46 -3.82
C ALA A 39 6.04 -4.95 -4.94
N ILE A 40 6.02 -5.56 -6.12
CA ILE A 40 6.78 -5.14 -7.30
C ILE A 40 6.07 -4.00 -8.04
N ASP A 41 4.75 -4.09 -8.18
CA ASP A 41 3.93 -3.17 -8.97
C ASP A 41 3.51 -1.92 -8.19
N ASP A 42 3.43 -1.99 -6.86
CA ASP A 42 3.13 -0.82 -6.03
C ASP A 42 4.30 0.17 -6.11
N ASP A 43 4.07 1.33 -6.73
CA ASP A 43 4.99 2.45 -6.72
C ASP A 43 4.96 3.15 -5.36
N TRP A 44 5.79 2.64 -4.44
CA TRP A 44 5.96 3.22 -3.11
C TRP A 44 6.77 4.52 -3.10
N ALA A 45 7.27 5.02 -4.24
CA ALA A 45 8.20 6.15 -4.27
C ALA A 45 7.60 7.41 -3.62
N GLU A 46 6.35 7.76 -3.94
CA GLU A 46 5.68 8.94 -3.37
C GLU A 46 5.41 8.80 -1.87
N ALA A 47 5.00 7.61 -1.42
CA ALA A 47 4.76 7.33 -0.01
C ALA A 47 6.08 7.34 0.80
N LEU A 48 7.14 6.75 0.26
CA LEU A 48 8.47 6.75 0.86
C LEU A 48 9.07 8.16 0.90
N GLN A 49 8.89 8.95 -0.16
CA GLN A 49 9.33 10.35 -0.18
C GLN A 49 8.58 11.20 0.86
N SER A 50 7.27 10.99 1.00
CA SER A 50 6.46 11.69 2.01
C SER A 50 6.90 11.32 3.43
N LEU A 51 7.22 10.03 3.65
CA LEU A 51 7.75 9.56 4.93
C LEU A 51 9.12 10.16 5.23
N GLU A 52 10.04 10.17 4.27
CA GLU A 52 11.37 10.77 4.43
C GLU A 52 11.28 12.28 4.72
N GLU A 53 10.38 12.99 4.05
CA GLU A 53 10.14 14.40 4.33
C GLU A 53 9.58 14.63 5.74
N TYR A 54 8.66 13.78 6.20
CA TYR A 54 8.17 13.80 7.57
C TYR A 54 9.30 13.52 8.58
N GLU A 55 10.13 12.50 8.36
CA GLU A 55 11.26 12.19 9.22
C GLU A 55 12.25 13.36 9.30
N ARG A 56 12.47 14.07 8.19
CA ARG A 56 13.36 15.24 8.12
C ARG A 56 12.78 16.48 8.79
N THR A 57 11.48 16.72 8.70
CA THR A 57 10.86 18.01 9.06
C THR A 57 9.89 17.96 10.24
N GLY A 58 9.36 16.78 10.56
CA GLY A 58 8.27 16.57 11.51
C GLY A 58 6.93 17.14 11.07
N VAL A 59 6.83 17.68 9.85
CA VAL A 59 5.62 18.35 9.37
C VAL A 59 4.60 17.32 8.93
N SER A 60 3.41 17.39 9.51
CA SER A 60 2.24 16.61 9.13
C SER A 60 1.01 17.50 9.10
N TYR A 61 -0.01 17.07 8.36
CA TYR A 61 -1.26 17.80 8.23
C TYR A 61 -2.38 17.04 8.94
N PRO A 62 -3.19 17.71 9.79
CA PRO A 62 -4.37 17.09 10.38
C PRO A 62 -5.36 16.66 9.29
N ALA A 63 -5.89 15.44 9.41
CA ALA A 63 -6.79 14.89 8.41
C ALA A 63 -8.07 15.74 8.23
N GLU A 64 -8.59 16.29 9.33
CA GLU A 64 -9.79 17.13 9.34
C GLU A 64 -9.61 18.40 8.51
N GLU A 65 -8.42 19.02 8.59
CA GLU A 65 -8.10 20.24 7.85
C GLU A 65 -7.97 19.95 6.36
N VAL A 66 -7.25 18.89 5.99
CA VAL A 66 -7.08 18.47 4.58
C VAL A 66 -8.44 18.13 3.95
N LEU A 67 -9.29 17.41 4.68
CA LEU A 67 -10.63 17.04 4.17
C LEU A 67 -11.55 18.25 4.05
N ALA A 68 -11.47 19.21 4.98
CA ALA A 68 -12.23 20.46 4.90
C ALA A 68 -11.85 21.28 3.66
N GLU A 69 -10.55 21.42 3.38
CA GLU A 69 -10.06 22.11 2.19
C GLU A 69 -10.45 21.39 0.90
N PHE A 70 -10.30 20.07 0.87
CA PHE A 70 -10.71 19.25 -0.28
C PHE A 70 -12.19 19.45 -0.59
N ARG A 71 -13.05 19.38 0.44
CA ARG A 71 -14.50 19.61 0.29
C ARG A 71 -14.79 21.01 -0.26
N ALA A 72 -14.16 22.04 0.30
CA ALA A 72 -14.35 23.42 -0.16
C ALA A 72 -13.97 23.60 -1.64
N ASN A 73 -12.87 22.97 -2.07
CA ASN A 73 -12.44 22.98 -3.47
C ASN A 73 -13.44 22.31 -4.41
N ILE A 74 -14.04 21.18 -4.00
CA ILE A 74 -15.09 20.52 -4.78
C ILE A 74 -16.35 21.39 -4.87
N GLU A 75 -16.80 21.97 -3.75
CA GLU A 75 -17.97 22.85 -3.71
C GLU A 75 -17.79 24.07 -4.63
N ALA A 76 -16.61 24.70 -4.61
CA ALA A 76 -16.28 25.82 -5.49
C ALA A 76 -16.32 25.44 -6.98
N ARG A 77 -15.74 24.28 -7.35
CA ARG A 77 -15.75 23.78 -8.74
C ARG A 77 -17.15 23.43 -9.23
N LEU A 78 -18.01 22.90 -8.36
CA LEU A 78 -19.40 22.61 -8.69
C LEU A 78 -20.22 23.89 -8.86
N ALA A 79 -20.00 24.90 -8.00
CA ALA A 79 -20.65 26.20 -8.12
C ALA A 79 -20.29 26.93 -9.41
N ALA A 80 -19.02 26.85 -9.85
CA ALA A 80 -18.56 27.44 -11.10
C ALA A 80 -19.05 26.72 -12.39
N ARG A 81 -19.70 25.56 -12.25
CA ARG A 81 -20.23 24.76 -13.37
C ARG A 81 -21.74 24.95 -13.58
N LYS A 82 -22.41 25.74 -12.73
CA LYS A 82 -23.81 26.17 -12.89
C LYS A 82 -23.86 27.52 -13.57
#